data_AF-A0A5T1B4R6-F1
#
_entry.id   AF-A0A5T1B4R6-F1
#
_cell.length_a   1.000
_cell.length_b   1.000
_cell.length_c   1.000
_cell.angle_alpha   90.00
_cell.angle_beta   90.00
_cell.angle_gamma   90.00
#
_symmetry.space_group_name_H-M   'P 1'
#
loop_
_entity.id
_entity.type
_entity.pdbx_description
1 polymer ?
#
loop_
_entity_poly.entity_id
_entity_poly.type
_entity_poly.pdbx_seq_one_letter_code
_entity_poly.pdbx_strand_id
1 'polypeptide(L)'
;IGALGLSTYSRKFYKLFNYDRIAILDHFYIKNQKIACFKIANFSQTQEKSNSSSVYEIKTLTLFEFQKSDLKFHFLPKKDLCYFIERYYKNPFYSYKNYGIYKNKTLVASFFARIVEQNNSKGMFITDWLGKFPKKLYNAFEVLLEVNQCEFISFMCYVKNPKPIYAMGFKLLNKDENLIPVYFEPFVKENIDIYFAFKSKNKNYAIFKGDSDQDRINKL
;
A
#
# COMPACT_ATOMS: atom_id res chain seq x y z
N ILE A 1 -13.25 -0.09 -15.90
CA ILE A 1 -14.09 -0.13 -14.68
C ILE A 1 -13.54 -1.23 -13.79
N GLY A 2 -13.26 -0.91 -12.53
CA GLY A 2 -12.78 -1.86 -11.53
C GLY A 2 -13.53 -1.68 -10.22
N ALA A 3 -13.65 -2.74 -9.45
CA ALA A 3 -14.25 -2.76 -8.13
C ALA A 3 -13.32 -3.53 -7.19
N LEU A 4 -13.15 -3.05 -5.96
CA LEU A 4 -12.32 -3.65 -4.93
C LEU A 4 -13.12 -3.78 -3.63
N GLY A 5 -13.01 -4.92 -2.95
CA GLY A 5 -13.78 -5.26 -1.75
C GLY A 5 -15.01 -6.10 -2.01
N LEU A 6 -14.90 -7.03 -2.96
CA LEU A 6 -16.04 -7.83 -3.40
C LEU A 6 -16.48 -8.83 -2.33
N SER A 7 -17.73 -8.72 -1.89
CA SER A 7 -18.37 -9.73 -1.03
C SER A 7 -18.48 -11.09 -1.73
N THR A 8 -18.72 -12.16 -0.96
CA THR A 8 -19.07 -13.50 -1.49
C THR A 8 -20.20 -13.45 -2.52
N TYR A 9 -21.24 -12.65 -2.24
CA TYR A 9 -22.40 -12.48 -3.10
C TYR A 9 -22.05 -11.70 -4.38
N SER A 10 -21.36 -10.57 -4.25
CA SER A 10 -20.93 -9.74 -5.39
C SER A 10 -20.05 -10.54 -6.36
N ARG A 11 -19.16 -11.40 -5.84
CA ARG A 11 -18.31 -12.28 -6.67
C ARG A 11 -19.11 -13.16 -7.63
N LYS A 12 -20.32 -13.61 -7.26
CA LYS A 12 -21.20 -14.40 -8.14
C LYS A 12 -21.75 -13.55 -9.30
N PHE A 13 -22.12 -12.30 -9.05
CA PHE A 13 -22.58 -11.37 -10.09
C PHE A 13 -21.47 -10.97 -11.06
N TYR A 14 -20.27 -10.65 -10.57
CA TYR A 14 -19.15 -10.27 -11.45
C TYR A 14 -18.71 -11.41 -12.37
N LYS A 15 -18.85 -12.67 -11.93
CA LYS A 15 -18.67 -13.85 -12.80
C LYS A 15 -19.72 -13.92 -13.90
N LEU A 16 -20.97 -13.55 -13.60
CA LEU A 16 -22.08 -13.53 -14.55
C LEU A 16 -21.95 -12.42 -15.60
N PHE A 17 -21.31 -11.29 -15.26
CA PHE A 17 -21.12 -10.13 -16.15
C PHE A 17 -19.81 -10.14 -16.97
N ASN A 18 -19.13 -11.30 -17.09
CA ASN A 18 -17.90 -11.46 -17.88
C ASN A 18 -16.81 -10.41 -17.58
N TYR A 19 -16.52 -10.16 -16.30
CA TYR A 19 -15.34 -9.35 -15.94
C TYR A 19 -14.05 -10.10 -16.31
N ASP A 20 -13.08 -9.39 -16.88
CA ASP A 20 -11.84 -10.00 -17.41
C ASP A 20 -10.98 -10.67 -16.32
N ARG A 21 -11.08 -10.19 -15.06
CA ARG A 21 -10.40 -10.79 -13.91
C ARG A 21 -11.19 -10.54 -12.63
N ILE A 22 -11.28 -11.58 -11.79
CA ILE A 22 -11.69 -11.53 -10.38
C ILE A 22 -10.59 -12.23 -9.59
N ALA A 23 -9.90 -11.52 -8.69
CA ALA A 23 -8.75 -12.04 -7.97
C ALA A 23 -8.59 -11.38 -6.59
N ILE A 24 -7.64 -11.85 -5.80
CA ILE A 24 -7.26 -11.29 -4.50
C ILE A 24 -6.11 -10.32 -4.72
N LEU A 25 -6.09 -9.19 -4.00
CA LEU A 25 -4.93 -8.30 -3.98
C LEU A 25 -3.71 -9.02 -3.42
N ASP A 26 -2.58 -8.85 -4.07
CA ASP A 26 -1.31 -9.25 -3.48
C ASP A 26 -1.05 -8.38 -2.25
N HIS A 27 -0.66 -9.01 -1.14
CA HIS A 27 -0.32 -8.32 0.10
C HIS A 27 1.19 -8.34 0.26
N PHE A 28 1.83 -7.20 -0.01
CA PHE A 28 3.26 -7.03 0.16
C PHE A 28 3.58 -6.38 1.50
N TYR A 29 4.75 -6.69 2.08
CA TYR A 29 5.18 -6.09 3.34
C TYR A 29 6.69 -5.87 3.47
N ILE A 30 7.03 -4.95 4.38
CA ILE A 30 8.36 -4.80 4.99
C ILE A 30 8.14 -4.78 6.51
N LYS A 31 8.82 -5.64 7.25
CA LYS A 31 8.80 -5.64 8.72
C LYS A 31 9.94 -4.80 9.26
N ASN A 32 9.69 -4.06 10.33
CA ASN A 32 10.69 -3.26 11.03
C ASN A 32 11.67 -4.19 11.76
N GLN A 33 12.95 -4.22 11.34
CA GLN A 33 13.93 -5.11 11.97
C GLN A 33 14.44 -4.63 13.33
N LYS A 34 14.10 -3.41 13.74
CA LYS A 34 14.44 -2.87 15.06
C LYS A 34 13.42 -3.22 16.13
N ILE A 35 12.25 -3.73 15.77
CA ILE A 35 11.20 -4.12 16.70
C ILE A 35 11.34 -5.59 17.04
N ALA A 36 11.52 -5.88 18.34
CA ALA A 36 11.64 -7.25 18.83
C ALA A 36 10.27 -7.93 19.06
N CYS A 37 9.25 -7.15 19.46
CA CYS A 37 7.93 -7.66 19.79
C CYS A 37 6.86 -6.96 18.96
N PHE A 38 6.17 -7.74 18.12
CA PHE A 38 5.08 -7.29 17.26
C PHE A 38 3.75 -7.54 17.97
N LYS A 39 3.00 -6.48 18.26
CA LYS A 39 1.68 -6.54 18.91
C LYS A 39 0.55 -6.62 17.90
N ILE A 40 0.72 -6.03 16.72
CA ILE A 40 -0.29 -5.99 15.66
C ILE A 40 -0.12 -7.16 14.70
N ALA A 41 1.10 -7.37 14.20
CA ALA A 41 1.42 -8.43 13.25
C ALA A 41 2.12 -9.62 13.93
N ASN A 42 2.17 -10.76 13.25
CA ASN A 42 3.01 -11.90 13.64
C ASN A 42 3.92 -12.24 12.46
N PHE A 43 5.22 -12.44 12.71
CA PHE A 43 6.19 -12.82 11.69
C PHE A 43 6.95 -14.07 12.08
N SER A 44 7.15 -14.99 11.14
CA SER A 44 8.05 -16.13 11.34
C SER A 44 9.51 -15.65 11.50
N GLN A 45 10.32 -16.44 12.22
CA GLN A 45 11.68 -16.05 12.63
C GLN A 45 12.70 -15.97 11.48
N THR A 46 12.33 -16.30 10.24
CA THR A 46 13.27 -16.28 9.12
C THR A 46 13.55 -14.84 8.67
N GLN A 47 14.84 -14.45 8.73
CA GLN A 47 15.30 -13.19 8.15
C GLN A 47 16.59 -13.36 7.38
N GLU A 48 16.50 -13.09 6.09
CA GLU A 48 17.64 -12.61 5.32
C GLU A 48 17.68 -11.08 5.38
N LYS A 49 18.81 -10.54 5.82
CA LYS A 49 19.11 -9.11 5.72
C LYS A 49 19.45 -8.77 4.28
N SER A 50 18.64 -7.94 3.64
CA SER A 50 19.03 -7.27 2.40
C SER A 50 19.92 -6.07 2.75
N ASN A 51 21.22 -6.31 2.96
CA ASN A 51 22.22 -5.25 3.10
C ASN A 51 22.48 -4.61 1.73
N SER A 52 21.65 -3.66 1.32
CA SER A 52 21.96 -2.81 0.16
C SER A 52 21.85 -1.36 0.55
N SER A 53 22.92 -0.58 0.37
CA SER A 53 22.87 0.88 0.51
C SER A 53 21.77 1.44 -0.40
N SER A 54 20.82 2.17 0.18
CA SER A 54 19.81 2.88 -0.59
C SER A 54 20.36 4.23 -1.00
N VAL A 55 20.24 4.56 -2.28
CA VAL A 55 20.51 5.90 -2.82
C VAL A 55 19.28 6.81 -2.74
N TYR A 56 18.21 6.31 -2.10
CA TYR A 56 16.95 7.01 -2.01
C TYR A 56 16.70 7.48 -0.58
N GLU A 57 16.01 8.61 -0.50
CA GLU A 57 15.49 9.16 0.73
C GLU A 57 13.97 9.23 0.64
N ILE A 58 13.28 8.90 1.74
CA ILE A 58 11.83 9.02 1.84
C ILE A 58 11.52 10.10 2.88
N LYS A 59 10.77 11.13 2.46
CA LYS A 59 10.37 12.25 3.31
C LYS A 59 8.89 12.52 3.13
N THR A 60 8.26 13.15 4.13
CA THR A 60 6.91 13.68 3.96
C THR A 60 6.91 14.70 2.83
N LEU A 61 5.94 14.58 1.93
CA LEU A 61 5.71 15.50 0.82
C LEU A 61 4.49 16.35 1.16
N THR A 62 4.68 17.65 1.31
CA THR A 62 3.58 18.57 1.62
C THR A 62 2.61 18.71 0.45
N LEU A 63 1.39 19.20 0.72
CA LEU A 63 0.42 19.49 -0.34
C LEU A 63 0.99 20.45 -1.39
N PHE A 64 1.68 21.50 -0.93
CA PHE A 64 2.29 22.50 -1.81
C PHE A 64 3.37 21.90 -2.71
N GLU A 65 4.29 21.10 -2.15
CA GLU A 65 5.32 20.40 -2.94
C GLU A 65 4.70 19.40 -3.91
N PHE A 66 3.65 18.68 -3.49
CA PHE A 66 2.94 17.73 -4.34
C PHE A 66 2.26 18.41 -5.52
N GLN A 67 1.56 19.54 -5.29
CA GLN A 67 0.91 20.33 -6.33
C GLN A 67 1.90 20.92 -7.33
N LYS A 68 3.11 21.25 -6.89
CA LYS A 68 4.20 21.76 -7.74
C LYS A 68 5.01 20.66 -8.43
N SER A 69 4.77 19.39 -8.10
CA SER A 69 5.56 18.29 -8.65
C SER A 69 5.13 17.93 -10.07
N ASP A 70 6.10 17.53 -10.89
CA ASP A 70 5.85 16.96 -12.23
C ASP A 70 5.59 15.44 -12.19
N LEU A 71 5.24 14.90 -11.02
CA LEU A 71 4.98 13.46 -10.87
C LEU A 71 3.76 13.05 -11.70
N LYS A 72 3.97 12.08 -12.58
CA LYS A 72 2.90 11.52 -13.41
C LYS A 72 2.45 10.17 -12.87
N PHE A 73 1.15 9.92 -12.95
CA PHE A 73 0.61 8.60 -12.67
C PHE A 73 1.10 7.62 -13.74
N HIS A 74 1.78 6.56 -13.30
CA HIS A 74 2.41 5.60 -14.21
C HIS A 74 1.44 4.52 -14.69
N PHE A 75 0.43 4.17 -13.90
CA PHE A 75 -0.44 3.03 -14.13
C PHE A 75 -1.76 3.43 -14.80
N LEU A 76 -2.67 2.47 -14.98
CA LEU A 76 -4.05 2.70 -15.37
C LEU A 76 -5.03 2.13 -14.33
N PRO A 77 -6.21 2.74 -14.13
CA PRO A 77 -6.71 3.95 -14.81
C PRO A 77 -5.95 5.21 -14.41
N LYS A 78 -5.82 6.19 -15.31
CA LYS A 78 -5.13 7.45 -14.97
C LYS A 78 -5.90 8.16 -13.86
N LYS A 79 -5.17 8.57 -12.82
CA LYS A 79 -5.65 9.46 -11.76
C LYS A 79 -4.98 10.81 -11.94
N ASP A 80 -5.76 11.87 -11.86
CA ASP A 80 -5.23 13.22 -11.89
C ASP A 80 -4.88 13.71 -10.48
N LEU A 81 -4.29 14.91 -10.41
CA LEU A 81 -3.92 15.53 -9.15
C LEU A 81 -5.15 15.79 -8.25
N CYS A 82 -6.28 16.18 -8.85
CA CYS A 82 -7.53 16.47 -8.16
C CYS A 82 -8.02 15.25 -7.37
N TYR A 83 -8.02 14.07 -8.00
CA TYR A 83 -8.33 12.81 -7.35
C TYR A 83 -7.52 12.59 -6.07
N PHE A 84 -6.20 12.77 -6.12
CA PHE A 84 -5.34 12.57 -4.95
C PHE A 84 -5.59 13.61 -3.85
N ILE A 85 -5.85 14.86 -4.24
CA ILE A 85 -6.18 15.94 -3.30
C ILE A 85 -7.48 15.64 -2.56
N GLU A 86 -8.56 15.39 -3.29
CA GLU A 86 -9.87 15.11 -2.70
C GLU A 86 -9.82 13.84 -1.84
N ARG A 87 -9.16 12.78 -2.33
CA ARG A 87 -9.18 11.48 -1.66
C ARG A 87 -8.30 11.41 -0.41
N TYR A 88 -7.13 12.05 -0.42
CA TYR A 88 -6.13 11.86 0.63
C TYR A 88 -5.85 13.12 1.47
N TYR A 89 -5.90 14.32 0.88
CA TYR A 89 -5.67 15.54 1.65
C TYR A 89 -6.96 16.11 2.26
N LYS A 90 -8.09 15.95 1.57
CA LYS A 90 -9.42 16.41 2.03
C LYS A 90 -10.29 15.27 2.55
N ASN A 91 -9.70 14.12 2.87
CA ASN A 91 -10.47 12.99 3.37
C ASN A 91 -11.17 13.36 4.68
N PRO A 92 -12.50 13.24 4.79
CA PRO A 92 -13.23 13.70 5.98
C PRO A 92 -13.07 12.79 7.20
N PHE A 93 -12.55 11.57 7.03
CA PHE A 93 -12.53 10.56 8.10
C PHE A 93 -11.13 10.11 8.50
N TYR A 94 -10.23 9.96 7.53
CA TYR A 94 -8.89 9.42 7.76
C TYR A 94 -7.80 10.44 7.43
N SER A 95 -6.80 10.54 8.31
CA SER A 95 -5.60 11.33 8.05
C SER A 95 -4.58 10.52 7.26
N TYR A 96 -4.41 10.85 5.99
CA TYR A 96 -3.36 10.27 5.15
C TYR A 96 -2.09 11.13 5.18
N LYS A 97 -0.94 10.49 5.02
CA LYS A 97 0.35 11.14 4.79
C LYS A 97 0.81 10.83 3.37
N ASN A 98 1.33 11.85 2.69
CA ASN A 98 2.04 11.67 1.42
C ASN A 98 3.54 11.63 1.69
N TYR A 99 4.22 10.65 1.11
CA TYR A 99 5.67 10.49 1.21
C TYR A 99 6.28 10.56 -0.18
N GLY A 100 7.22 11.49 -0.36
CA GLY A 100 8.02 11.63 -1.57
C GLY A 100 9.26 10.76 -1.49
N ILE A 101 9.61 10.14 -2.62
CA ILE A 101 10.82 9.34 -2.80
C ILE A 101 11.79 10.14 -3.65
N TYR A 102 12.96 10.44 -3.07
CA TYR A 102 13.95 11.30 -3.68
C TYR A 102 15.20 10.50 -4.06
N LYS A 103 15.71 10.73 -5.27
CA LYS A 103 17.01 10.26 -5.71
C LYS A 103 17.87 11.47 -6.05
N ASN A 104 18.99 11.66 -5.35
CA ASN A 104 19.85 12.83 -5.53
C ASN A 104 19.07 14.17 -5.49
N LYS A 105 18.16 14.32 -4.51
CA LYS A 105 17.24 15.47 -4.34
C LYS A 105 16.13 15.61 -5.40
N THR A 106 16.09 14.75 -6.42
CA THR A 106 15.00 14.73 -7.40
C THR A 106 13.86 13.82 -6.92
N LEU A 107 12.64 14.34 -6.86
CA LEU A 107 11.44 13.56 -6.57
C LEU A 107 11.13 12.61 -7.75
N VAL A 108 11.17 11.30 -7.52
CA VAL A 108 11.00 10.29 -8.58
C VAL A 108 9.70 9.49 -8.47
N ALA A 109 9.10 9.45 -7.29
CA ALA A 109 7.85 8.78 -6.99
C ALA A 109 7.27 9.35 -5.69
N SER A 110 6.00 9.12 -5.44
CA SER A 110 5.39 9.37 -4.12
C SER A 110 4.36 8.30 -3.80
N PHE A 111 4.01 8.16 -2.54
CA PHE A 111 2.95 7.26 -2.12
C PHE A 111 2.14 7.85 -0.98
N PHE A 112 0.86 7.50 -0.96
CA PHE A 112 -0.05 7.85 0.12
C PHE A 112 -0.12 6.67 1.09
N ALA A 113 -0.01 6.97 2.37
CA ALA A 113 -0.10 5.97 3.42
C ALA A 113 -0.94 6.45 4.59
N ARG A 114 -1.59 5.50 5.25
CA ARG A 114 -2.24 5.68 6.54
C ARG A 114 -1.44 4.97 7.62
N ILE A 115 -1.25 5.63 8.76
CA ILE A 115 -0.74 4.97 9.97
C ILE A 115 -1.94 4.65 10.84
N VAL A 116 -2.05 3.40 11.26
CA VAL A 116 -3.08 2.93 12.18
C VAL A 116 -2.43 2.52 13.49
N GLU A 117 -3.15 2.69 14.58
CA GLU A 117 -2.68 2.39 15.92
C GLU A 117 -3.62 1.38 16.59
N GLN A 118 -3.04 0.35 17.20
CA GLN A 118 -3.75 -0.67 17.95
C GLN A 118 -2.82 -1.28 18.98
N ASN A 119 -3.31 -1.54 20.19
CA ASN A 119 -2.54 -2.16 21.27
C ASN A 119 -1.22 -1.39 21.61
N ASN A 120 -1.24 -0.06 21.53
CA ASN A 120 -0.05 0.80 21.71
C ASN A 120 1.11 0.44 20.77
N SER A 121 0.78 0.09 19.53
CA SER A 121 1.69 -0.19 18.43
C SER A 121 1.12 0.41 17.14
N LYS A 122 1.97 0.61 16.13
CA LYS A 122 1.56 1.24 14.86
C LYS A 122 1.84 0.36 13.65
N GLY A 123 0.96 0.39 12.67
CA GLY A 123 1.17 -0.20 11.35
C GLY A 123 1.03 0.85 10.26
N MET A 124 1.87 0.82 9.24
CA MET A 124 1.79 1.72 8.08
C MET A 124 1.17 0.97 6.89
N PHE A 125 0.16 1.56 6.25
CA PHE A 125 -0.51 1.00 5.08
C PHE A 125 -0.35 1.95 3.91
N ILE A 126 0.42 1.54 2.90
CA ILE A 126 0.46 2.23 1.62
C ILE A 126 -0.85 1.97 0.89
N THR A 127 -1.61 3.03 0.61
CA THR A 127 -2.93 2.97 -0.01
C THR A 127 -2.90 3.32 -1.49
N ASP A 128 -1.92 4.12 -1.94
CA ASP A 128 -1.78 4.51 -3.34
C ASP A 128 -0.33 4.87 -3.71
N TRP A 129 -0.06 4.91 -5.02
CA TRP A 129 1.30 5.15 -5.54
C TRP A 129 1.29 6.03 -6.79
N LEU A 130 2.25 6.96 -6.87
CA LEU A 130 2.52 7.80 -8.03
C LEU A 130 3.96 7.62 -8.54
N GLY A 131 4.11 7.62 -9.86
CA GLY A 131 5.37 7.33 -10.53
C GLY A 131 5.64 5.82 -10.70
N LYS A 132 6.81 5.50 -11.26
CA LYS A 132 7.29 4.11 -11.37
C LYS A 132 7.76 3.63 -10.00
N PHE A 133 7.75 2.31 -9.77
CA PHE A 133 8.39 1.72 -8.60
C PHE A 133 9.92 1.83 -8.73
N PRO A 134 10.61 2.58 -7.85
CA PRO A 134 12.07 2.57 -7.78
C PRO A 134 12.57 1.19 -7.35
N LYS A 135 13.89 1.02 -7.26
CA LYS A 135 14.50 -0.23 -6.76
C LYS A 135 15.37 0.09 -5.54
N LYS A 136 15.65 -0.90 -4.70
CA LYS A 136 16.54 -0.80 -3.53
C LYS A 136 16.07 0.28 -2.53
N LEU A 137 14.77 0.27 -2.20
CA LEU A 137 14.17 1.17 -1.21
C LEU A 137 14.16 0.58 0.21
N TYR A 138 14.54 -0.69 0.39
CA TYR A 138 14.46 -1.39 1.68
C TYR A 138 14.99 -0.56 2.86
N ASN A 139 16.23 -0.07 2.79
CA ASN A 139 16.80 0.74 3.88
C ASN A 139 16.06 2.07 4.08
N ALA A 140 15.56 2.70 3.03
CA ALA A 140 14.81 3.95 3.16
C ALA A 140 13.44 3.71 3.82
N PHE A 141 12.82 2.54 3.57
CA PHE A 141 11.62 2.11 4.27
C PHE A 141 11.88 1.71 5.73
N GLU A 142 13.02 1.08 6.04
CA GLU A 142 13.44 0.81 7.43
C GLU A 142 13.58 2.11 8.23
N VAL A 143 14.27 3.12 7.68
CA VAL A 143 14.37 4.45 8.31
C VAL A 143 12.98 5.07 8.51
N LEU A 144 12.09 4.95 7.51
CA LEU A 144 10.74 5.46 7.62
C LEU A 144 9.92 4.76 8.73
N LEU A 145 10.08 3.44 8.86
CA LEU A 145 9.46 2.64 9.92
C LEU A 145 9.94 3.07 11.30
N GLU A 146 11.25 3.28 11.47
CA GLU A 146 11.85 3.77 12.71
C GLU A 146 11.29 5.16 13.09
N VAL A 147 11.32 6.12 12.15
CA VAL A 147 10.84 7.50 12.38
C VAL A 147 9.36 7.54 12.78
N ASN A 148 8.53 6.65 12.22
CA ASN A 148 7.09 6.61 12.54
C ASN A 148 6.75 5.60 13.66
N GLN A 149 7.75 4.90 14.20
CA GLN A 149 7.60 3.85 15.22
C GLN A 149 6.59 2.76 14.82
N CYS A 150 6.60 2.38 13.54
CA CYS A 150 5.71 1.37 13.00
C CYS A 150 6.36 -0.01 13.04
N GLU A 151 5.55 -1.04 13.33
CA GLU A 151 5.93 -2.45 13.26
C GLU A 151 6.22 -2.91 11.83
N PHE A 152 5.43 -2.45 10.86
CA PHE A 152 5.55 -2.88 9.48
C PHE A 152 4.96 -1.86 8.51
N ILE A 153 5.35 -1.98 7.24
CA ILE A 153 4.67 -1.38 6.10
C ILE A 153 3.93 -2.49 5.37
N SER A 154 2.64 -2.28 5.14
CA SER A 154 1.78 -3.10 4.28
C SER A 154 1.51 -2.35 2.98
N PHE A 155 1.58 -3.06 1.86
CA PHE A 155 1.23 -2.55 0.55
C PHE A 155 0.37 -3.58 -0.18
N MET A 156 -0.94 -3.33 -0.24
CA MET A 156 -1.88 -4.21 -0.93
C MET A 156 -2.23 -3.63 -2.29
N CYS A 157 -1.88 -4.35 -3.35
CA CYS A 157 -2.13 -3.92 -4.70
C CYS A 157 -2.21 -5.11 -5.66
N TYR A 158 -2.80 -4.85 -6.82
CA TYR A 158 -2.63 -5.67 -7.99
C TYR A 158 -1.87 -4.86 -9.04
N VAL A 159 -0.78 -5.43 -9.55
CA VAL A 159 -0.10 -4.99 -10.75
C VAL A 159 0.22 -6.21 -11.60
N LYS A 160 0.20 -6.09 -12.92
CA LYS A 160 0.46 -7.25 -13.80
C LYS A 160 1.86 -7.84 -13.60
N ASN A 161 2.85 -7.01 -13.28
CA ASN A 161 4.23 -7.43 -13.04
C ASN A 161 4.69 -6.92 -11.65
N PRO A 162 4.70 -7.78 -10.61
CA PRO A 162 5.12 -7.39 -9.27
C PRO A 162 6.64 -7.37 -9.08
N LYS A 163 7.45 -7.76 -10.09
CA LYS A 163 8.93 -7.76 -9.98
C LYS A 163 9.53 -6.45 -9.45
N PRO A 164 9.06 -5.26 -9.87
CA PRO A 164 9.57 -4.01 -9.31
C PRO A 164 9.26 -3.82 -7.82
N ILE A 165 8.15 -4.37 -7.31
CA ILE A 165 7.78 -4.29 -5.89
C ILE A 165 8.75 -5.13 -5.05
N TYR A 166 9.08 -6.34 -5.49
CA TYR A 166 10.17 -7.12 -4.88
C TYR A 166 11.50 -6.38 -4.93
N ALA A 167 11.81 -5.74 -6.06
CA ALA A 167 13.04 -4.97 -6.22
C ALA A 167 13.09 -3.70 -5.33
N MET A 168 11.95 -3.18 -4.86
CA MET A 168 11.93 -2.14 -3.82
C MET A 168 12.40 -2.68 -2.46
N GLY A 169 12.21 -3.97 -2.19
CA GLY A 169 12.54 -4.61 -0.92
C GLY A 169 11.33 -5.23 -0.21
N PHE A 170 10.14 -5.16 -0.81
CA PHE A 170 8.95 -5.81 -0.25
C PHE A 170 8.99 -7.33 -0.45
N LYS A 171 8.38 -8.05 0.49
CA LYS A 171 8.08 -9.48 0.36
C LYS A 171 6.59 -9.69 0.16
N LEU A 172 6.21 -10.73 -0.59
CA LEU A 172 4.82 -11.18 -0.63
C LEU A 172 4.50 -11.90 0.69
N LEU A 173 3.33 -11.60 1.27
CA LEU A 173 2.89 -12.20 2.52
C LEU A 173 2.61 -13.70 2.32
N ASN A 174 3.38 -14.55 2.98
CA ASN A 174 3.00 -15.94 3.21
C ASN A 174 2.07 -16.01 4.43
N LYS A 175 0.78 -16.27 4.19
CA LYS A 175 -0.29 -16.25 5.20
C LYS A 175 -0.25 -17.44 6.16
N ASP A 176 0.42 -18.52 5.78
CA ASP A 176 0.58 -19.71 6.65
C ASP A 176 1.65 -19.49 7.72
N GLU A 177 2.59 -18.57 7.46
CA GLU A 177 3.71 -18.27 8.35
C GLU A 177 3.61 -16.91 9.06
N ASN A 178 2.90 -15.96 8.45
CA ASN A 178 2.89 -14.56 8.89
C ASN A 178 1.45 -14.02 8.91
N LEU A 179 1.20 -13.09 9.82
CA LEU A 179 -0.09 -12.42 9.98
C LEU A 179 0.09 -10.91 9.92
N ILE A 180 -0.58 -10.27 8.97
CA ILE A 180 -0.69 -8.80 8.91
C ILE A 180 -2.18 -8.45 8.77
N PRO A 181 -2.81 -7.89 9.82
CA PRO A 181 -4.23 -7.58 9.78
C PRO A 181 -4.49 -6.37 8.87
N VAL A 182 -5.69 -6.34 8.28
CA VAL A 182 -6.11 -5.26 7.35
C VAL A 182 -7.32 -4.46 7.84
N TYR A 183 -8.06 -4.98 8.83
CA TYR A 183 -9.17 -4.30 9.49
C TYR A 183 -8.78 -3.85 10.89
N PHE A 184 -8.99 -2.56 11.14
CA PHE A 184 -8.66 -1.87 12.40
C PHE A 184 -9.88 -1.21 13.05
N GLU A 185 -11.04 -1.26 12.39
CA GLU A 185 -12.29 -0.66 12.86
C GLU A 185 -13.44 -1.61 12.49
N PRO A 186 -13.84 -2.58 13.34
CA PRO A 186 -13.12 -3.04 14.52
C PRO A 186 -11.81 -3.75 14.15
N PHE A 187 -10.88 -3.84 15.09
CA PHE A 187 -9.63 -4.56 14.89
C PHE A 187 -9.87 -6.06 14.80
N VAL A 188 -9.45 -6.66 13.68
CA VAL A 188 -9.51 -8.10 13.45
C VAL A 188 -8.10 -8.60 13.17
N LYS A 189 -7.53 -9.34 14.12
CA LYS A 189 -6.17 -9.88 14.02
C LYS A 189 -6.15 -11.16 13.17
N GLU A 190 -6.48 -11.04 11.89
CA GLU A 190 -6.54 -12.14 10.93
C GLU A 190 -6.06 -11.71 9.54
N ASN A 191 -5.58 -12.69 8.75
CA ASN A 191 -5.26 -12.47 7.35
C ASN A 191 -6.52 -12.53 6.49
N ILE A 192 -7.01 -11.36 6.06
CA ILE A 192 -8.24 -11.29 5.26
C ILE A 192 -7.92 -11.00 3.79
N ASP A 193 -8.55 -11.78 2.91
CA ASP A 193 -8.47 -11.58 1.46
C ASP A 193 -9.28 -10.37 1.03
N ILE A 194 -8.65 -9.47 0.28
CA ILE A 194 -9.34 -8.39 -0.40
C ILE A 194 -9.51 -8.73 -1.87
N TYR A 195 -10.74 -9.04 -2.27
CA TYR A 195 -11.07 -9.38 -3.65
C TYR A 195 -11.29 -8.13 -4.49
N PHE A 196 -10.80 -8.15 -5.72
CA PHE A 196 -11.07 -7.14 -6.73
C PHE A 196 -11.56 -7.77 -8.02
N ALA A 197 -12.21 -6.98 -8.86
CA ALA A 197 -12.48 -7.29 -10.24
C ALA A 197 -12.24 -6.08 -11.13
N PHE A 198 -11.83 -6.31 -12.37
CA PHE A 198 -11.79 -5.24 -13.36
C PHE A 198 -12.05 -5.76 -14.76
N LYS A 199 -12.46 -4.84 -15.63
CA LYS A 199 -12.58 -5.04 -17.07
C LYS A 199 -11.59 -4.12 -17.78
N SER A 200 -10.50 -4.70 -18.27
CA SER A 200 -9.42 -4.04 -19.01
C SER A 200 -8.47 -5.08 -19.59
N LYS A 201 -8.14 -4.97 -20.87
CA LYS A 201 -7.08 -5.77 -21.51
C LYS A 201 -5.70 -5.13 -21.36
N ASN A 202 -5.59 -3.96 -20.72
CA ASN A 202 -4.35 -3.21 -20.66
C ASN A 202 -3.35 -3.83 -19.69
N LYS A 203 -2.10 -4.03 -20.15
CA LYS A 203 -1.03 -4.64 -19.36
C LYS A 203 -0.53 -3.75 -18.20
N ASN A 204 -0.80 -2.45 -18.25
CA ASN A 204 -0.37 -1.46 -17.25
C ASN A 204 -1.48 -1.10 -16.25
N TYR A 205 -2.54 -1.90 -16.20
CA TYR A 205 -3.60 -1.73 -15.21
C TYR A 205 -3.08 -2.08 -13.81
N ALA A 206 -3.34 -1.20 -12.86
CA ALA A 206 -3.06 -1.40 -11.45
C ALA A 206 -4.33 -1.17 -10.64
N ILE A 207 -4.41 -1.85 -9.51
CA ILE A 207 -5.41 -1.58 -8.48
C ILE A 207 -4.66 -1.44 -7.17
N PHE A 208 -4.82 -0.32 -6.50
CA PHE A 208 -4.29 -0.12 -5.15
C PHE A 208 -5.43 -0.27 -4.14
N LYS A 209 -5.10 -0.59 -2.88
CA LYS A 209 -6.09 -0.65 -1.81
C LYS A 209 -6.96 0.61 -1.72
N GLY A 210 -6.38 1.76 -2.05
CA GLY A 210 -7.09 3.03 -2.11
C GLY A 210 -8.10 3.17 -3.24
N ASP A 211 -8.19 2.29 -4.24
CA ASP A 211 -9.02 2.50 -5.45
C ASP A 211 -10.52 2.22 -5.29
N SER A 212 -10.95 1.76 -4.12
CA SER A 212 -12.38 1.65 -3.83
C SER A 212 -12.66 2.02 -2.39
N ASP A 213 -13.92 2.36 -2.11
CA ASP A 213 -14.39 2.80 -0.79
C ASP A 213 -14.54 1.60 0.16
N GLN A 214 -13.40 0.99 0.47
CA GLN A 214 -13.27 0.03 1.56
C GLN A 214 -12.99 0.67 2.91
N ASP A 215 -12.86 2.00 2.93
CA ASP A 215 -12.88 2.81 4.13
C ASP A 215 -14.31 2.77 4.71
N ARG A 216 -14.68 1.63 5.28
CA ARG A 216 -15.94 1.45 6.00
C ARG A 216 -15.77 1.99 7.40
N ILE A 217 -16.34 3.16 7.63
CA ILE A 217 -16.41 3.79 8.94
C ILE A 217 -17.36 2.94 9.78
N ASN A 218 -16.84 2.31 10.83
CA ASN A 218 -17.66 1.62 11.83
C ASN A 218 -17.87 2.49 13.09
N LYS A 219 -17.81 3.83 12.93
CA LYS A 219 -17.98 4.83 14.00
C LYS A 219 -19.31 5.60 13.92
N LEU A 220 -20.33 5.04 13.27
CA LEU A 220 -21.71 5.55 13.33
C LEU A 220 -22.59 4.54 14.05
#